data_AF-A0A927BFN9-F1
#
_entry.id   AF-A0A927BFN9-F1
#
_cell.length_a   1.000
_cell.length_b   1.000
_cell.length_c   1.000
_cell.angle_alpha   90.00
_cell.angle_beta   90.00
_cell.angle_gamma   90.00
#
_symmetry.space_group_name_H-M   'P 1'
#
loop_
_entity.id
_entity.type
_entity.pdbx_description
1 polymer ?
#
loop_
_entity_poly.entity_id
_entity_poly.type
_entity_poly.pdbx_seq_one_letter_code
_entity_poly.pdbx_strand_id
1 'polypeptide(L)'
;MNLRNPWLLLLLMLVLTVLVQLVLPWWSMAVVAFVLGFALAATGQTAFWVGFVGVALSWVGPAAWLSYQNNNLLAQRVAQLLPLGGSAVALIIATGVVAGLVGGLAALAGVWLRQALSPARQPE
;
A
#
# COMPACT_ATOMS: atom_id res chain seq x y z
N MET A 1 -17.33 -7.28 16.08
CA MET A 1 -15.97 -6.86 15.69
C MET A 1 -15.99 -5.38 15.33
N ASN A 2 -15.12 -4.55 15.92
CA ASN A 2 -15.08 -3.11 15.64
C ASN A 2 -14.43 -2.89 14.25
N LEU A 3 -15.25 -2.64 13.23
CA LEU A 3 -14.82 -2.46 11.83
C LEU A 3 -13.84 -1.30 11.62
N ARG A 4 -13.75 -0.39 12.60
CA ARG A 4 -12.86 0.79 12.58
C ARG A 4 -11.51 0.53 13.26
N ASN A 5 -11.17 -0.72 13.60
CA ASN A 5 -9.89 -1.05 14.20
C ASN A 5 -8.74 -0.93 13.17
N PRO A 6 -7.69 -0.11 13.43
CA PRO A 6 -6.56 0.04 12.50
C PRO A 6 -5.85 -1.28 12.18
N TRP A 7 -5.78 -2.22 13.13
CA TRP A 7 -5.14 -3.52 12.92
C TRP A 7 -5.89 -4.39 11.92
N LEU A 8 -7.22 -4.37 11.96
CA LEU A 8 -8.05 -5.09 10.99
C LEU A 8 -7.90 -4.48 9.59
N LEU A 9 -7.90 -3.14 9.51
CA LEU A 9 -7.73 -2.43 8.25
C LEU A 9 -6.35 -2.72 7.62
N LEU A 10 -5.30 -2.83 8.45
CA LEU A 10 -3.96 -3.21 8.02
C LEU A 10 -3.93 -4.61 7.42
N LEU A 11 -4.52 -5.58 8.11
CA LEU A 11 -4.62 -6.96 7.63
C LEU A 11 -5.40 -7.04 6.32
N LEU A 12 -6.52 -6.33 6.22
CA LEU A 12 -7.32 -6.27 4.99
C LEU A 12 -6.53 -5.63 3.84
N MET A 13 -5.83 -4.52 4.08
CA MET A 13 -5.00 -3.88 3.06
C MET A 13 -3.91 -4.83 2.57
N LEU A 14 -3.16 -5.46 3.46
CA LEU A 14 -2.10 -6.38 3.09
C LEU A 14 -2.63 -7.58 2.30
N VAL A 15 -3.66 -8.27 2.81
CA VAL A 15 -4.17 -9.50 2.17
C VAL A 15 -4.85 -9.19 0.84
N LEU A 16 -5.74 -8.20 0.80
CA LEU A 16 -6.49 -7.90 -0.43
C LEU A 16 -5.59 -7.37 -1.54
N THR A 17 -4.60 -6.53 -1.20
CA THR A 17 -3.66 -6.04 -2.22
C THR A 17 -2.78 -7.16 -2.77
N VAL A 18 -2.31 -8.09 -1.94
CA VAL A 18 -1.59 -9.27 -2.45
C VAL A 18 -2.49 -10.08 -3.38
N LEU A 19 -3.72 -10.40 -2.97
CA LEU A 19 -4.63 -11.23 -3.78
C LEU A 19 -4.97 -10.60 -5.13
N VAL A 20 -5.26 -9.29 -5.13
CA VAL A 20 -5.61 -8.55 -6.36
C VAL A 20 -4.41 -8.50 -7.31
N GLN A 21 -3.20 -8.33 -6.81
CA GLN A 21 -1.97 -8.30 -7.62
C GLN A 21 -1.61 -9.65 -8.26
N LEU A 22 -2.21 -10.77 -7.83
CA LEU A 22 -2.01 -12.07 -8.48
C LEU A 22 -2.70 -12.17 -9.85
N VAL A 23 -3.73 -11.36 -10.08
CA VAL A 23 -4.56 -11.42 -11.30
C VAL A 23 -4.54 -10.10 -12.06
N LEU A 24 -4.44 -8.98 -11.35
CA LEU A 24 -4.47 -7.64 -11.91
C LEU A 24 -3.08 -6.99 -11.86
N PRO A 25 -2.84 -5.98 -12.71
CA PRO A 25 -1.57 -5.25 -12.68
C PRO A 25 -1.41 -4.47 -11.36
N TRP A 26 -0.17 -4.11 -11.06
CA TRP A 26 0.23 -3.48 -9.81
C TRP A 26 -0.56 -2.22 -9.40
N TRP A 27 -1.05 -1.41 -10.35
CA TRP A 27 -1.85 -0.20 -10.05
C TRP A 27 -3.17 -0.51 -9.33
N SER A 28 -3.65 -1.75 -9.42
CA SER A 28 -4.87 -2.20 -8.74
C SER A 28 -4.81 -2.06 -7.21
N MET A 29 -3.62 -2.11 -6.62
CA MET A 29 -3.44 -1.90 -5.17
C MET A 29 -3.90 -0.51 -4.72
N ALA A 30 -3.78 0.50 -5.59
CA ALA A 30 -4.26 1.86 -5.31
C ALA A 30 -5.80 1.89 -5.21
N VAL A 31 -6.49 1.18 -6.10
CA VAL A 31 -7.96 1.07 -6.07
C VAL A 31 -8.42 0.38 -4.79
N VAL A 32 -7.78 -0.71 -4.40
CA VAL A 32 -8.08 -1.42 -3.14
C VAL A 32 -7.85 -0.51 -1.94
N ALA A 33 -6.70 0.17 -1.87
CA ALA A 33 -6.37 1.07 -0.78
C ALA A 33 -7.37 2.24 -0.67
N PHE A 34 -7.78 2.80 -1.81
CA PHE A 34 -8.81 3.84 -1.89
C PHE A 34 -10.15 3.36 -1.33
N VAL A 35 -10.65 2.20 -1.79
CA VAL A 35 -11.94 1.64 -1.36
C VAL A 35 -11.92 1.32 0.13
N LEU A 36 -10.85 0.72 0.64
CA LEU A 36 -10.72 0.40 2.07
C LEU A 36 -10.59 1.67 2.93
N GLY A 37 -9.85 2.68 2.46
CA GLY A 37 -9.77 3.99 3.11
C GLY A 37 -11.14 4.67 3.18
N PHE A 38 -11.86 4.68 2.06
CA PHE A 38 -13.22 5.21 1.97
C PHE A 38 -14.21 4.48 2.88
N ALA A 39 -14.17 3.14 2.98
CA ALA A 39 -15.18 2.39 3.72
C ALA A 39 -14.86 2.22 5.21
N LEU A 40 -13.61 1.92 5.59
CA LEU A 40 -13.29 1.43 6.92
C LEU A 40 -12.42 2.37 7.76
N ALA A 41 -11.65 3.28 7.16
CA ALA A 41 -10.70 4.07 7.93
C ALA A 41 -11.39 5.09 8.85
N ALA A 42 -10.96 5.18 10.10
CA ALA A 42 -11.56 6.07 11.09
C ALA A 42 -11.18 7.55 10.88
N THR A 43 -9.91 7.81 10.59
CA THR A 43 -9.35 9.15 10.35
C THR A 43 -8.44 9.14 9.14
N GLY A 44 -8.17 10.32 8.56
CA GLY A 44 -7.23 10.44 7.44
C GLY A 44 -5.81 9.99 7.81
N GLN A 45 -5.35 10.34 9.01
CA GLN A 45 -4.02 9.94 9.49
C GLN A 45 -3.89 8.43 9.63
N THR A 46 -4.91 7.76 10.19
CA THR A 46 -4.94 6.29 10.27
C THR A 46 -4.98 5.67 8.87
N ALA A 47 -5.77 6.22 7.94
CA ALA A 47 -5.84 5.72 6.56
C ALA A 47 -4.49 5.78 5.85
N PHE A 48 -3.78 6.91 5.99
CA PHE A 48 -2.48 7.09 5.36
C PHE A 48 -1.45 6.09 5.88
N TRP A 49 -1.26 5.99 7.20
CA TRP A 49 -0.22 5.12 7.76
C TRP A 49 -0.53 3.64 7.58
N VAL A 50 -1.79 3.25 7.73
CA VAL A 50 -2.18 1.85 7.51
C VAL A 50 -2.11 1.50 6.01
N GLY A 51 -2.52 2.43 5.12
CA GLY A 51 -2.33 2.33 3.67
C GLY A 51 -0.87 2.19 3.28
N PHE A 52 -0.02 3.03 3.85
CA PHE A 52 1.41 3.00 3.59
C PHE A 52 2.04 1.68 4.00
N VAL A 53 1.86 1.28 5.25
CA VAL A 53 2.49 0.05 5.78
C VAL A 53 1.89 -1.20 5.12
N GLY A 54 0.56 -1.26 4.98
CA GLY A 54 -0.12 -2.42 4.39
C GLY A 54 0.31 -2.67 2.94
N VAL A 55 0.34 -1.63 2.11
CA VAL A 55 0.73 -1.75 0.71
C VAL A 55 2.25 -1.93 0.56
N ALA A 56 3.07 -1.24 1.34
CA ALA A 56 4.52 -1.45 1.33
C ALA A 56 4.89 -2.90 1.68
N LEU A 57 4.27 -3.48 2.72
CA LEU A 57 4.50 -4.87 3.10
C LEU A 57 3.99 -5.86 2.04
N SER A 58 2.84 -5.57 1.41
CA SER A 58 2.32 -6.37 0.30
C SER A 58 3.28 -6.45 -0.88
N TRP A 59 4.14 -5.43 -1.05
CA TRP A 59 5.14 -5.35 -2.11
C TRP A 59 6.47 -5.98 -1.70
N VAL A 60 7.01 -5.54 -0.55
CA VAL A 60 8.33 -5.93 -0.06
C VAL A 60 8.41 -7.41 0.24
N GLY A 61 7.37 -8.00 0.85
CA GLY A 61 7.35 -9.41 1.21
C GLY A 61 7.57 -10.34 0.01
N PRO A 62 6.68 -10.31 -1.00
CA PRO A 62 6.84 -11.10 -2.22
C PRO A 62 8.11 -10.75 -3.00
N ALA A 63 8.48 -9.46 -3.10
CA ALA A 63 9.69 -9.04 -3.81
C ALA A 63 10.96 -9.61 -3.17
N ALA A 64 11.06 -9.57 -1.84
CA ALA A 64 12.18 -10.14 -1.09
C ALA A 64 12.23 -11.67 -1.24
N TRP A 65 11.09 -12.34 -1.17
CA TRP A 65 10.99 -13.79 -1.36
C TRP A 65 11.46 -14.22 -2.75
N LEU A 66 10.96 -13.57 -3.81
CA LEU A 66 11.35 -13.85 -5.19
C LEU A 66 12.82 -13.50 -5.44
N SER A 67 13.32 -12.40 -4.86
CA SER A 67 14.72 -12.02 -4.97
C SER A 67 15.63 -13.05 -4.30
N TYR A 68 15.27 -13.53 -3.11
CA TYR A 68 16.03 -14.57 -2.39
C TYR A 68 16.11 -15.87 -3.19
N GLN A 69 14.98 -16.36 -3.74
CA GLN A 69 14.98 -17.59 -4.54
C GLN A 69 15.86 -17.51 -5.79
N ASN A 70 16.07 -16.31 -6.32
CA ASN A 70 16.84 -16.10 -7.53
C ASN A 70 18.25 -15.54 -7.25
N ASN A 71 18.78 -15.74 -6.04
CA ASN A 71 20.08 -15.23 -5.61
C ASN A 71 20.29 -13.72 -5.91
N ASN A 72 19.21 -12.95 -5.83
CA ASN A 72 19.13 -11.53 -6.15
C ASN A 72 19.49 -11.15 -7.60
N LEU A 73 19.67 -12.10 -8.52
CA LEU A 73 20.20 -11.86 -9.86
C LEU A 73 19.40 -10.80 -10.61
N LEU A 74 18.08 -10.98 -10.74
CA LEU A 74 17.21 -10.02 -11.45
C LEU A 74 17.19 -8.65 -10.77
N ALA A 75 17.05 -8.62 -9.44
CA ALA A 75 17.01 -7.38 -8.68
C ALA A 75 18.33 -6.60 -8.81
N GLN A 76 19.48 -7.29 -8.83
CA GLN A 76 20.79 -6.67 -9.08
C GLN A 76 20.88 -6.07 -10.49
N ARG A 77 20.41 -6.78 -11.52
CA ARG A 77 20.40 -6.25 -12.90
C ARG A 77 19.57 -4.98 -13.02
N VAL A 78 18.38 -4.96 -12.41
CA VAL A 78 17.54 -3.76 -12.39
C VAL A 78 18.21 -2.64 -11.57
N ALA A 79 18.81 -2.97 -10.43
CA ALA A 79 19.51 -2.01 -9.58
C ALA A 79 20.79 -1.43 -10.23
N GLN A 80 21.34 -2.04 -11.28
CA GLN A 80 22.43 -1.46 -12.09
C GLN A 80 21.93 -0.38 -13.06
N LEU A 81 20.68 -0.48 -13.51
CA LEU A 81 20.06 0.53 -14.39
C LEU A 81 19.65 1.79 -13.62
N LEU A 82 19.43 1.64 -12.31
CA LEU A 82 19.12 2.74 -11.40
C LEU A 82 20.39 3.20 -10.66
N PRO A 83 20.42 4.41 -10.09
CA PRO A 83 21.54 4.88 -9.26
C PRO A 83 21.56 4.19 -7.88
N LEU A 84 21.43 2.86 -7.85
CA LEU A 84 21.37 2.01 -6.66
C LEU A 84 22.60 1.11 -6.51
N GLY A 85 23.59 1.25 -7.41
CA GLY A 85 24.86 0.53 -7.33
C GLY A 85 24.73 -0.99 -7.41
N GLY A 86 23.68 -1.52 -8.05
CA GLY A 86 23.41 -2.96 -8.10
C GLY A 86 22.87 -3.56 -6.80
N SER A 87 22.50 -2.74 -5.80
CA SER A 87 21.93 -3.25 -4.54
C SER A 87 20.48 -3.70 -4.71
N ALA A 88 20.27 -5.02 -4.69
CA ALA A 88 18.93 -5.61 -4.71
C ALA A 88 18.08 -5.20 -3.51
N VAL A 89 18.68 -5.11 -2.32
CA VAL A 89 17.98 -4.69 -1.10
C VAL A 89 17.51 -3.24 -1.22
N ALA A 90 18.36 -2.35 -1.74
CA ALA A 90 17.99 -0.96 -1.95
C ALA A 90 16.83 -0.84 -2.95
N LEU A 91 16.82 -1.64 -4.01
CA LEU A 91 15.72 -1.68 -4.98
C LEU A 91 14.41 -2.14 -4.36
N ILE A 92 14.43 -3.20 -3.56
CA ILE A 92 13.22 -3.74 -2.89
C ILE A 92 12.65 -2.71 -1.92
N ILE A 93 13.51 -2.08 -1.12
CA ILE A 93 13.09 -1.03 -0.17
C ILE A 93 12.54 0.18 -0.93
N ALA A 94 13.24 0.67 -1.96
CA ALA A 94 12.82 1.83 -2.73
C ALA A 94 11.45 1.60 -3.40
N THR A 95 11.26 0.44 -4.05
CA THR A 95 9.98 0.10 -4.67
C THR A 95 8.87 -0.13 -3.63
N GLY A 96 9.21 -0.71 -2.48
CA GLY A 96 8.29 -0.83 -1.34
C GLY A 96 7.83 0.52 -0.79
N VAL A 97 8.72 1.50 -0.68
CA VAL A 97 8.38 2.87 -0.27
C VAL A 97 7.45 3.52 -1.30
N VAL A 98 7.73 3.37 -2.60
CA VAL A 98 6.85 3.88 -3.66
C VAL A 98 5.46 3.24 -3.58
N ALA A 99 5.39 1.91 -3.43
CA ALA A 99 4.13 1.21 -3.26
C ALA A 99 3.37 1.67 -2.00
N GLY A 100 4.07 1.86 -0.89
CA GLY A 100 3.52 2.42 0.33
C GLY A 100 2.95 3.82 0.13
N LEU A 101 3.69 4.74 -0.52
CA LEU A 101 3.19 6.08 -0.80
C LEU A 101 1.93 6.05 -1.66
N VAL A 102 1.90 5.21 -2.69
CA VAL A 102 0.71 5.01 -3.53
C VAL A 102 -0.48 4.52 -2.68
N GLY A 103 -0.27 3.52 -1.82
CA GLY A 103 -1.29 2.99 -0.92
C GLY A 103 -1.80 4.01 0.10
N GLY A 104 -0.89 4.72 0.77
CA GLY A 104 -1.22 5.72 1.78
C GLY A 104 -1.98 6.91 1.20
N LEU A 105 -1.54 7.44 0.06
CA LEU A 105 -2.22 8.54 -0.62
C LEU A 105 -3.59 8.13 -1.18
N ALA A 106 -3.70 6.93 -1.76
CA ALA A 106 -4.98 6.43 -2.25
C ALA A 106 -6.00 6.23 -1.11
N ALA A 107 -5.57 5.64 0.01
CA ALA A 107 -6.42 5.49 1.19
C ALA A 107 -6.86 6.84 1.78
N LEU A 108 -5.95 7.83 1.81
CA LEU A 108 -6.26 9.17 2.27
C LEU A 108 -7.28 9.87 1.36
N ALA A 109 -7.12 9.73 0.03
CA ALA A 109 -8.08 10.24 -0.95
C ALA A 109 -9.48 9.63 -0.75
N GLY A 110 -9.55 8.34 -0.43
CA GLY A 110 -10.81 7.68 -0.07
C GLY A 110 -11.48 8.30 1.16
N VAL A 111 -10.71 8.61 2.20
CA VAL A 111 -11.25 9.29 3.39
C VAL A 111 -11.75 10.70 3.06
N TRP A 112 -10.97 11.48 2.30
CA TRP A 112 -11.36 12.84 1.93
C TRP A 112 -12.60 12.86 1.05
N LEU A 113 -12.75 11.91 0.12
CA LEU A 113 -13.98 11.80 -0.66
C LEU A 113 -15.19 11.53 0.24
N ARG A 114 -15.08 10.59 1.19
CA ARG A 114 -16.17 10.33 2.15
C ARG A 114 -16.53 11.57 2.95
N GLN A 115 -15.54 12.36 3.39
CA GLN A 115 -15.76 13.60 4.13
C GLN A 115 -16.46 14.65 3.27
N ALA A 116 -16.03 14.82 2.01
CA ALA A 116 -16.65 15.76 1.08
C ALA A 116 -18.13 15.41 0.76
N LEU A 117 -18.48 14.12 0.77
CA LEU A 117 -19.84 13.65 0.58
C LEU A 117 -20.69 13.69 1.86
N SER A 118 -20.08 13.92 3.03
CA SER A 118 -20.82 14.00 4.30
C SER A 118 -21.40 15.41 4.47
N PRO A 119 -22.72 15.58 4.74
CA PRO A 119 -23.31 16.90 4.95
C PRO A 119 -22.61 17.65 6.07
N ALA A 120 -22.32 18.94 5.85
CA ALA A 120 -21.81 19.81 6.91
C ALA A 120 -22.78 19.76 8.09
N ARG A 121 -22.31 19.32 9.27
CA ARG A 121 -23.08 19.48 10.50
C ARG A 121 -23.33 20.98 10.67
N GLN A 122 -24.57 21.41 10.47
CA GLN A 122 -24.99 22.75 10.85
C GLN A 122 -24.77 22.87 12.37
N PRO A 123 -23.98 23.85 12.85
CA PRO A 123 -23.95 24.17 14.26
C PRO A 123 -25.31 24.78 14.61
N GLU A 124 -26.07 24.12 15.48
CA GLU A 124 -27.26 24.70 16.12
C GLU A 124 -26.86 25.70 17.21
#